data_AF-A0AAW9E8K2-F1
#
_entry.id   AF-A0AAW9E8K2-F1
#
_cell.length_a   1.000
_cell.length_b   1.000
_cell.length_c   1.000
_cell.angle_alpha   90.00
_cell.angle_beta   90.00
_cell.angle_gamma   90.00
#
_symmetry.space_group_name_H-M   'P 1'
#
loop_
_entity.id
_entity.type
_entity.pdbx_description
1 polymer ?
#
loop_
_entity_poly.entity_id
_entity_poly.type
_entity_poly.pdbx_seq_one_letter_code
_entity_poly.pdbx_strand_id
1 'polypeptide(L)'
;REHKRIMALRASIAFNGRSITLYEKSYPLSEQCSKASHNGFLADLAKILPLHVTPLIVTDAGFKVPWYKEVEAHGWFWLSRIRSTVQFADIGAENWRAVRSTHDLANGQAKSLG
;
A
#
# COMPACT_ATOMS: atom_id res chain seq x y z
N ARG A 1 6.73 6.28 -28.39
CA ARG A 1 6.67 4.82 -28.09
C ARG A 1 6.40 4.54 -26.59
N GLU A 2 6.75 5.44 -25.67
CA GLU A 2 6.55 5.27 -24.22
C GLU A 2 5.08 5.43 -23.76
N HIS A 3 4.28 6.25 -24.47
CA HIS A 3 2.85 6.50 -24.21
C HIS A 3 1.91 5.28 -24.40
N LYS A 4 2.41 4.10 -24.80
CA LYS A 4 1.60 2.87 -25.00
C LYS A 4 1.74 1.87 -23.85
N ARG A 5 2.53 2.17 -22.82
CA ARG A 5 2.71 1.26 -21.69
C ARG A 5 1.53 1.40 -20.74
N ILE A 6 0.96 0.26 -20.38
CA ILE A 6 -0.15 0.15 -19.44
C ILE A 6 0.39 -0.52 -18.17
N MET A 7 -0.08 -0.07 -17.03
CA MET A 7 0.10 -0.75 -15.75
C MET A 7 -1.26 -1.18 -15.20
N ALA A 8 -1.29 -2.19 -14.34
CA ALA A 8 -2.49 -2.63 -13.67
C ALA A 8 -2.33 -2.49 -12.14
N LEU A 9 -3.37 -1.98 -11.48
CA LEU A 9 -3.58 -2.16 -10.06
C LEU A 9 -4.55 -3.31 -9.86
N ARG A 10 -4.23 -4.22 -8.95
CA ARG A 10 -5.02 -5.41 -8.66
C ARG A 10 -5.18 -5.58 -7.17
N ALA A 11 -6.43 -5.72 -6.73
CA ALA A 11 -6.79 -6.12 -5.39
C ALA A 11 -7.19 -7.59 -5.42
N SER A 12 -6.60 -8.38 -4.54
CA SER A 12 -6.87 -9.81 -4.44
C SER A 12 -6.93 -10.23 -2.97
N ILE A 13 -7.76 -11.23 -2.68
CA ILE A 13 -7.83 -11.85 -1.36
C ILE A 13 -7.05 -13.16 -1.37
N ALA A 14 -6.32 -13.41 -0.29
CA ALA A 14 -5.71 -14.71 -0.04
C ALA A 14 -6.78 -15.67 0.51
N PHE A 15 -7.08 -16.73 -0.22
CA PHE A 15 -8.05 -17.75 0.15
C PHE A 15 -7.47 -19.13 -0.11
N ASN A 16 -7.34 -19.96 0.93
CA ASN A 16 -6.80 -21.32 0.86
C ASN A 16 -5.46 -21.42 0.09
N GLY A 17 -4.51 -20.52 0.41
CA GLY A 17 -3.19 -20.48 -0.23
C GLY A 17 -3.19 -19.99 -1.68
N ARG A 18 -4.32 -19.49 -2.19
CA ARG A 18 -4.45 -18.93 -3.54
C ARG A 18 -4.83 -17.45 -3.46
N SER A 19 -4.50 -16.73 -4.53
CA SER A 19 -4.92 -15.34 -4.72
C SER A 19 -6.16 -15.31 -5.60
N ILE A 20 -7.26 -14.72 -5.12
CA ILE A 20 -8.49 -14.50 -5.87
C ILE A 20 -8.63 -13.00 -6.14
N THR A 21 -8.61 -12.61 -7.41
CA THR A 21 -8.81 -11.22 -7.81
C THR A 21 -10.22 -10.75 -7.49
N LEU A 22 -10.35 -9.69 -6.70
CA LEU A 22 -11.62 -9.01 -6.44
C LEU A 22 -11.84 -7.89 -7.45
N TYR A 23 -10.77 -7.15 -7.75
CA TYR A 23 -10.83 -6.00 -8.64
C TYR A 23 -9.49 -5.75 -9.31
N GLU A 24 -9.54 -5.36 -10.58
CA GLU A 24 -8.37 -4.93 -11.34
C GLU A 24 -8.74 -3.75 -12.24
N LYS A 25 -7.83 -2.78 -12.36
CA LYS A 25 -7.97 -1.66 -13.28
C LYS A 25 -6.64 -1.32 -13.91
N SER A 26 -6.68 -1.09 -15.21
CA SER A 26 -5.53 -0.68 -16.01
C SER A 26 -5.44 0.85 -16.10
N TYR A 27 -4.22 1.37 -16.04
CA TYR A 27 -3.90 2.78 -16.16
C TYR A 27 -2.78 2.99 -17.17
N PRO A 28 -2.72 4.14 -17.86
CA PRO A 28 -1.53 4.55 -18.57
C PRO A 28 -0.33 4.59 -17.62
N LEU A 29 0.86 4.21 -18.09
CA LEU A 29 2.07 4.25 -17.27
C LEU A 29 2.38 5.66 -16.75
N SER A 30 1.96 6.71 -17.45
CA SER A 30 2.09 8.11 -17.00
C SER A 30 1.34 8.40 -15.69
N GLU A 31 0.33 7.58 -15.36
CA GLU A 31 -0.44 7.70 -14.11
C GLU A 31 0.09 6.77 -13.01
N GLN A 32 1.23 6.10 -13.24
CA GLN A 32 1.84 5.23 -12.26
C GLN A 32 2.10 5.96 -10.95
N CYS A 33 1.62 5.36 -9.86
CA CYS A 33 1.73 5.92 -8.52
C CYS A 33 1.08 7.31 -8.36
N SER A 34 0.19 7.72 -9.28
CA SER A 34 -0.50 9.00 -9.19
C SER A 34 -1.65 8.95 -8.18
N LYS A 35 -1.90 10.07 -7.50
CA LYS A 35 -3.01 10.20 -6.55
C LYS A 35 -4.36 9.89 -7.21
N ALA A 36 -4.59 10.38 -8.45
CA ALA A 36 -5.83 10.14 -9.17
C ALA A 36 -6.07 8.64 -9.42
N SER A 37 -5.04 7.91 -9.88
CA SER A 37 -5.15 6.48 -10.12
C SER A 37 -5.47 5.69 -8.84
N HIS A 38 -4.78 6.02 -7.75
CA HIS A 38 -4.91 5.37 -6.44
C HIS A 38 -6.27 5.61 -5.80
N ASN A 39 -6.69 6.87 -5.70
CA ASN A 39 -7.98 7.24 -5.10
C ASN A 39 -9.13 6.65 -5.91
N GLY A 40 -9.07 6.73 -7.23
CA GLY A 40 -10.08 6.11 -8.10
C GLY A 40 -10.13 4.59 -7.93
N PHE A 41 -8.98 3.93 -7.78
CA PHE A 41 -8.91 2.49 -7.53
C PHE A 41 -9.57 2.09 -6.21
N LEU A 42 -9.24 2.78 -5.11
CA LEU A 42 -9.78 2.49 -3.78
C LEU A 42 -11.28 2.81 -3.69
N ALA A 43 -11.73 3.90 -4.32
CA ALA A 43 -13.15 4.24 -4.42
C ALA A 43 -13.95 3.19 -5.20
N ASP A 44 -13.40 2.65 -6.29
CA ASP A 44 -14.04 1.58 -7.05
C ASP A 44 -14.03 0.26 -6.27
N LEU A 45 -12.93 -0.07 -5.58
CA LEU A 45 -12.85 -1.23 -4.70
C LEU A 45 -13.88 -1.17 -3.56
N ALA A 46 -14.10 0.00 -2.96
CA ALA A 46 -15.08 0.20 -1.89
C ALA A 46 -16.51 -0.15 -2.32
N LYS A 47 -16.85 0.04 -3.61
CA LYS A 47 -18.17 -0.31 -4.17
C LYS A 47 -18.34 -1.82 -4.37
N ILE A 48 -17.24 -2.57 -4.48
CA ILE A 48 -17.23 -4.02 -4.71
C ILE A 48 -17.25 -4.78 -3.39
N LEU A 49 -16.60 -4.25 -2.36
CA LEU A 49 -16.56 -4.87 -1.05
C LEU A 49 -17.95 -4.88 -0.40
N PRO A 50 -18.30 -5.95 0.34
CA PRO A 50 -19.55 -5.99 1.10
C PRO A 50 -19.64 -4.83 2.10
N LEU A 51 -20.88 -4.39 2.36
CA LEU A 51 -21.14 -3.43 3.43
C LEU A 51 -20.64 -3.98 4.78
N HIS A 52 -20.12 -3.08 5.63
CA HIS A 52 -19.61 -3.39 6.97
C HIS A 52 -18.31 -4.23 7.03
N VAL A 53 -17.57 -4.35 5.93
CA VAL A 53 -16.21 -4.91 5.94
C VAL A 53 -15.16 -3.81 6.12
N THR A 54 -14.18 -4.09 6.97
CA THR A 54 -12.99 -3.26 7.16
C THR A 54 -11.75 -4.05 6.73
N PRO A 55 -11.30 -3.95 5.46
CA PRO A 55 -10.18 -4.72 4.96
C PRO A 55 -8.84 -4.26 5.56
N LEU A 56 -7.89 -5.20 5.64
CA LEU A 56 -6.47 -4.92 5.81
C LEU A 56 -5.79 -4.94 4.43
N ILE A 57 -5.41 -3.76 3.94
CA ILE A 57 -4.75 -3.61 2.64
C ILE A 57 -3.26 -3.92 2.77
N VAL A 58 -2.83 -5.06 2.20
CA VAL A 58 -1.41 -5.47 2.20
C VAL A 58 -0.75 -5.03 0.89
N THR A 59 0.33 -4.26 0.96
CA THR A 59 1.04 -3.72 -0.21
C THR A 59 2.56 -3.83 -0.11
N ASP A 60 3.23 -3.86 -1.26
CA ASP A 60 4.70 -3.82 -1.31
C ASP A 60 5.24 -2.36 -1.29
N ALA A 61 6.57 -2.20 -1.22
CA ALA A 61 7.30 -0.93 -1.06
C ALA A 61 7.15 0.09 -2.21
N GLY A 62 6.38 -0.24 -3.25
CA GLY A 62 6.01 0.66 -4.33
C GLY A 62 4.98 1.71 -3.91
N PHE A 63 4.19 1.44 -2.87
CA PHE A 63 3.20 2.37 -2.32
C PHE A 63 3.84 3.29 -1.28
N LYS A 64 3.28 4.50 -1.11
CA LYS A 64 3.85 5.58 -0.28
C LYS A 64 2.76 6.23 0.57
N VAL A 65 3.17 7.15 1.45
CA VAL A 65 2.29 7.85 2.41
C VAL A 65 0.94 8.30 1.83
N PRO A 66 0.84 8.92 0.64
CA PRO A 66 -0.46 9.31 0.08
C PRO A 66 -1.44 8.15 -0.12
N TRP A 67 -0.94 6.96 -0.49
CA TRP A 67 -1.77 5.75 -0.61
C TRP A 67 -2.32 5.33 0.75
N TYR A 68 -1.48 5.27 1.78
CA TYR A 68 -1.91 4.85 3.12
C TYR A 68 -2.94 5.79 3.72
N LYS A 69 -2.76 7.11 3.55
CA LYS A 69 -3.74 8.12 3.97
C LYS A 69 -5.09 7.95 3.28
N GLU A 70 -5.09 7.55 2.00
CA GLU A 70 -6.34 7.29 1.29
C GLU A 70 -7.02 6.01 1.80
N VAL A 71 -6.26 4.94 2.08
CA VAL A 71 -6.79 3.73 2.71
C VAL A 71 -7.42 4.05 4.07
N GLU A 72 -6.74 4.85 4.90
CA GLU A 72 -7.27 5.31 6.20
C GLU A 72 -8.53 6.17 6.05
N ALA A 73 -8.63 6.99 5.00
CA ALA A 73 -9.82 7.81 4.73
C ALA A 73 -11.07 6.97 4.41
N HIS A 74 -10.90 5.73 3.93
CA HIS A 74 -11.98 4.75 3.80
C HIS A 74 -12.32 4.03 5.11
N GLY A 75 -11.61 4.33 6.21
CA GLY A 75 -11.75 3.64 7.49
C GLY A 75 -11.12 2.25 7.50
N TRP A 76 -10.16 1.99 6.61
CA TRP A 76 -9.52 0.68 6.43
C TRP A 76 -8.13 0.64 7.08
N PHE A 77 -7.62 -0.58 7.31
CA PHE A 77 -6.26 -0.79 7.82
C PHE A 77 -5.29 -1.06 6.66
N TRP A 78 -4.00 -0.84 6.90
CA TRP A 78 -2.95 -1.18 5.94
C TRP A 78 -1.76 -1.86 6.60
N LEU A 79 -1.10 -2.73 5.84
CA LEU A 79 0.19 -3.31 6.14
C LEU A 79 1.07 -3.16 4.90
N SER A 80 2.26 -2.61 5.06
CA SER A 80 3.13 -2.41 3.91
C SER A 80 4.59 -2.64 4.22
N ARG A 81 5.33 -3.13 3.22
CA ARG A 81 6.79 -3.15 3.30
C ARG A 81 7.31 -1.73 3.05
N ILE A 82 8.11 -1.22 3.97
CA ILE A 82 8.81 0.05 3.77
C ILE A 82 10.23 -0.24 3.28
N ARG A 83 10.72 0.51 2.29
CA ARG A 83 12.08 0.39 1.75
C ARG A 83 12.62 1.75 1.31
N SER A 84 13.94 1.84 1.15
CA SER A 84 14.65 2.98 0.53
C SER A 84 14.75 4.21 1.46
N THR A 85 14.66 5.41 0.89
CA THR A 85 14.81 6.73 1.52
C THR A 85 13.68 7.13 2.48
N VAL A 86 12.79 6.19 2.81
CA VAL A 86 11.71 6.46 3.77
C VAL A 86 12.31 6.59 5.17
N GLN A 87 11.83 7.58 5.90
CA GLN A 87 12.14 7.79 7.30
C GLN A 87 10.93 7.41 8.15
N PHE A 88 11.19 7.07 9.40
CA PHE A 88 10.17 6.78 10.40
C PHE A 88 10.55 7.48 11.71
N ALA A 89 9.55 7.82 12.50
CA ALA A 89 9.68 8.43 13.80
C ALA A 89 8.69 7.74 14.74
N ASP A 90 8.95 7.83 16.04
CA ASP A 90 8.00 7.34 17.04
C ASP A 90 6.74 8.23 17.01
N ILE A 91 5.60 7.66 17.44
CA ILE A 91 4.32 8.37 17.38
C ILE A 91 4.40 9.66 18.22
N GLY A 92 4.24 10.82 17.56
CA GLY A 92 4.27 12.14 18.20
C GLY A 92 5.67 12.70 18.45
N ALA A 93 6.72 12.07 17.94
CA ALA A 93 8.10 12.54 18.09
C ALA A 93 8.69 13.10 16.78
N GLU A 94 9.69 13.98 16.90
CA GLU A 94 10.45 14.53 15.77
C GLU A 94 11.79 13.79 15.53
N ASN A 95 11.86 12.50 15.88
CA ASN A 95 13.08 11.69 15.84
C ASN A 95 13.21 10.86 14.55
N TRP A 96 13.05 11.53 13.40
CA TRP A 96 13.09 10.87 12.10
C TRP A 96 14.42 10.15 11.84
N ARG A 97 14.33 8.84 11.61
CA ARG A 97 15.45 7.97 11.25
C ARG A 97 15.16 7.24 9.95
N ALA A 98 16.18 7.07 9.11
CA ALA A 98 16.03 6.34 7.86
C ALA A 98 15.79 4.85 8.12
N VAL A 99 14.86 4.21 7.40
CA VAL A 99 14.61 2.77 7.54
C VAL A 99 15.88 1.93 7.33
N ARG A 100 16.82 2.40 6.51
CA ARG A 100 18.10 1.70 6.30
C ARG A 100 18.92 1.50 7.59
N SER A 101 18.75 2.34 8.62
CA SER A 101 19.52 2.21 9.86
C SER A 101 19.08 1.03 10.72
N THR A 102 17.97 0.37 10.40
CA THR A 102 17.48 -0.82 11.11
C THR A 102 17.85 -2.13 10.43
N HIS A 103 18.46 -2.08 9.24
CA HIS A 103 18.80 -3.30 8.49
C HIS A 103 19.73 -4.23 9.26
N ASP A 104 20.72 -3.69 9.98
CA ASP A 104 21.66 -4.49 10.78
C ASP A 104 20.99 -5.14 12.01
N LEU A 105 19.80 -4.67 12.38
CA LEU A 105 19.00 -5.23 13.48
C LEU A 105 18.06 -6.36 13.00
N ALA A 106 17.93 -6.55 11.69
CA ALA A 106 17.00 -7.49 11.09
C ALA A 106 17.40 -8.94 11.40
N ASN A 107 16.44 -9.74 11.84
CA ASN A 107 16.59 -11.16 12.11
C ASN A 107 15.24 -11.87 11.86
N GLY A 108 15.17 -13.18 12.08
CA GLY A 108 13.97 -13.98 11.83
C GLY A 108 12.77 -13.66 12.75
N GLN A 109 12.92 -12.78 13.74
CA GLN A 109 11.86 -12.37 14.64
C GLN A 109 11.44 -10.91 14.37
N ALA A 110 10.14 -10.72 14.21
CA ALA A 110 9.56 -9.38 14.14
C ALA A 110 9.76 -8.64 15.47
N LYS A 111 10.13 -7.36 15.39
CA LYS A 111 10.30 -6.47 16.54
C LYS A 111 9.56 -5.16 16.28
N SER A 112 8.85 -4.67 17.30
CA SER A 112 8.36 -3.28 17.28
C SER A 112 9.55 -2.34 17.38
N LEU A 113 9.50 -1.22 16.66
CA LEU A 113 10.55 -0.21 16.69
C LEU A 113 10.23 0.97 17.63
N GLY A 114 9.05 0.98 18.26
CA GLY A 114 8.52 2.11 19.02
C GLY A 114 7.13 2.45 18.53
#